data_AF-A0A8D5M374-F1
#
_entry.id   AF-A0A8D5M374-F1
#
_cell.length_a   1.000
_cell.length_b   1.000
_cell.length_c   1.000
_cell.angle_alpha   90.00
_cell.angle_beta   90.00
_cell.angle_gamma   90.00
#
_symmetry.space_group_name_H-M   'P 1'
#
loop_
_entity.id
_entity.type
_entity.pdbx_description
1 polymer ?
#
loop_
_entity_poly.entity_id
_entity_poly.type
_entity_poly.pdbx_seq_one_letter_code
_entity_poly.pdbx_strand_id
1 'polypeptide(L)'
;YTVRIVGDNTQVDTVSNVSAVHSGSQDAVALIAVADLVTTAVGPQILEKIAGTIAQGLVKRHEDGNTRPLNIIACENMVRGTSQLKQHVLKLLPEGHQEWVVEHV
;
A
#
# COMPACT_ATOMS: atom_id res chain seq x y z
N TYR A 1 4.47 16.30 11.44
CA TYR A 1 3.72 16.34 12.71
C TYR A 1 4.63 15.90 13.85
N THR A 2 4.26 16.13 15.11
CA THR A 2 5.04 15.66 16.27
C THR A 2 4.46 14.37 16.82
N VAL A 3 5.33 13.48 17.29
CA VAL A 3 4.97 12.23 17.98
C VAL A 3 5.51 12.30 19.38
N ARG A 4 4.63 12.21 20.38
CA ARG A 4 5.04 12.09 21.79
C ARG A 4 5.18 10.62 22.13
N ILE A 5 6.40 10.20 22.44
CA ILE A 5 6.71 8.83 22.85
C ILE A 5 6.78 8.83 24.38
N VAL A 6 5.94 8.01 25.01
CA VAL A 6 5.78 7.95 26.46
C VAL A 6 6.14 6.56 26.96
N GLY A 7 7.04 6.50 27.93
CA GLY A 7 7.49 5.30 28.65
C GLY A 7 8.21 5.73 29.93
N ASP A 8 9.26 5.02 30.33
CA ASP A 8 10.09 5.39 31.50
C ASP A 8 10.68 6.81 31.36
N ASN A 9 11.02 7.21 30.13
CA ASN A 9 11.33 8.59 29.76
C ASN A 9 10.32 9.08 28.72
N THR A 10 10.03 10.39 28.73
CA THR A 10 9.17 11.02 27.73
C THR A 10 10.00 11.84 26.76
N GLN A 11 9.79 11.63 25.47
CA GLN A 11 10.40 12.43 24.40
C GLN A 11 9.38 12.81 23.33
N VAL A 12 9.72 13.83 22.53
CA VAL A 12 8.90 14.29 21.41
C VAL A 12 9.76 14.32 20.17
N ASP A 13 9.40 13.47 19.21
CA ASP A 13 10.08 13.37 17.92
C ASP A 13 9.27 14.13 16.86
N THR A 14 9.97 14.80 15.95
CA THR A 14 9.34 15.50 14.82
C THR A 14 9.44 14.66 13.55
N VAL A 15 8.29 14.34 12.96
CA VAL A 15 8.19 13.73 11.64
C VAL A 15 7.96 14.83 10.60
N SER A 16 8.88 14.95 9.65
CA SER A 16 8.86 15.93 8.55
C SER A 16 8.83 15.25 7.19
N ASN A 17 8.73 16.04 6.11
CA ASN A 17 8.71 15.57 4.72
C ASN A 17 7.59 14.56 4.41
N VAL A 18 6.41 14.82 4.98
CA VAL A 18 5.20 14.05 4.72
C VAL A 18 4.24 14.87 3.87
N SER A 19 3.62 14.22 2.90
CA SER A 19 2.48 14.72 2.15
C SER A 19 1.33 13.72 2.25
N ALA A 20 0.14 14.13 1.84
CA ALA A 20 -1.04 13.28 1.88
C ALA A 20 -1.86 13.42 0.60
N VAL A 21 -2.44 12.30 0.18
CA VAL A 21 -3.45 12.21 -0.87
C VAL A 21 -4.64 11.41 -0.35
N HIS A 22 -5.81 11.61 -0.93
CA HIS A 22 -6.99 10.82 -0.59
C HIS A 22 -6.83 9.39 -1.13
N SER A 23 -7.08 8.37 -0.31
CA SER A 23 -6.83 6.95 -0.68
C SER A 23 -7.70 6.42 -1.83
N GLY A 24 -8.79 7.10 -2.14
CA GLY A 24 -9.65 6.81 -3.30
C GLY A 24 -9.41 7.71 -4.52
N SER A 25 -8.37 8.54 -4.54
CA SER A 25 -8.09 9.43 -5.69
C SER A 25 -7.14 8.82 -6.71
N GLN A 26 -7.10 9.40 -7.91
CA GLN A 26 -6.16 9.04 -8.96
C GLN A 26 -4.70 9.35 -8.58
N ASP A 27 -4.46 10.31 -7.68
CA ASP A 27 -3.12 10.59 -7.18
C ASP A 27 -2.55 9.42 -6.37
N ALA A 28 -3.39 8.73 -5.59
CA ALA A 28 -2.97 7.53 -4.87
C ALA A 28 -2.57 6.40 -5.83
N VAL A 29 -3.33 6.22 -6.93
CA VAL A 29 -3.02 5.27 -8.01
C VAL A 29 -1.67 5.59 -8.64
N ALA A 30 -1.43 6.87 -8.99
CA ALA A 30 -0.18 7.32 -9.58
C ALA A 30 1.03 7.11 -8.64
N LEU A 31 0.85 7.37 -7.34
CA LEU A 31 1.91 7.16 -6.35
C LEU A 31 2.24 5.67 -6.15
N ILE A 32 1.24 4.79 -6.12
CA ILE A 32 1.46 3.34 -6.04
C ILE A 32 2.23 2.84 -7.27
N ALA A 33 1.96 3.39 -8.46
CA ALA A 33 2.64 3.00 -9.69
C ALA A 33 4.17 3.26 -9.64
N VAL A 34 4.62 4.26 -8.89
CA VAL A 34 6.05 4.64 -8.81
C VAL A 34 6.73 4.24 -7.50
N ALA A 35 5.98 3.89 -6.46
CA ALA A 35 6.51 3.57 -5.14
C ALA A 35 7.48 2.37 -5.14
N ASP A 36 8.38 2.34 -4.16
CA ASP A 36 9.25 1.19 -3.90
C ASP A 36 8.72 0.30 -2.76
N LEU A 37 7.85 0.86 -1.91
CA LEU A 37 7.23 0.19 -0.77
C LEU A 37 5.82 0.76 -0.54
N VAL A 38 4.85 -0.12 -0.30
CA VAL A 38 3.50 0.26 0.17
C VAL A 38 3.26 -0.40 1.53
N THR A 39 2.87 0.39 2.53
CA THR A 39 2.50 -0.11 3.86
C THR A 39 1.08 0.28 4.24
N THR A 40 0.38 -0.54 5.03
CA THR A 40 -0.97 -0.23 5.52
C THR A 40 -1.05 -0.33 7.04
N ALA A 41 -1.91 0.49 7.65
CA ALA A 41 -2.32 0.41 9.07
C ALA A 41 -3.74 0.99 9.21
N VAL A 42 -4.71 0.38 8.52
CA VAL A 42 -6.08 0.89 8.31
C VAL A 42 -7.17 0.05 8.99
N GLY A 43 -6.83 -1.12 9.50
CA GLY A 43 -7.73 -2.11 10.08
C GLY A 43 -8.34 -3.09 9.07
N PRO A 44 -8.75 -4.30 9.51
CA PRO A 44 -9.23 -5.37 8.63
C PRO A 44 -10.37 -4.97 7.70
N GLN A 45 -11.32 -4.18 8.20
CA GLN A 45 -12.51 -3.76 7.46
C GLN A 45 -12.20 -2.78 6.32
N ILE A 46 -11.05 -2.09 6.38
CA ILE A 46 -10.65 -1.10 5.39
C ILE A 46 -9.68 -1.69 4.36
N LEU A 47 -8.96 -2.77 4.69
CA LEU A 47 -8.07 -3.46 3.74
C LEU A 47 -8.74 -3.79 2.40
N GLU A 48 -9.96 -4.35 2.45
CA GLU A 48 -10.72 -4.66 1.24
C GLU A 48 -11.09 -3.41 0.44
N LYS A 49 -11.38 -2.30 1.13
CA LYS A 49 -11.77 -1.03 0.47
C LYS A 49 -10.61 -0.40 -0.29
N ILE A 50 -9.38 -0.50 0.23
CA ILE A 50 -8.20 0.06 -0.44
C ILE A 50 -7.63 -0.86 -1.52
N ALA A 51 -8.05 -2.12 -1.57
CA ALA A 51 -7.55 -3.11 -2.53
C ALA A 51 -7.79 -2.68 -3.99
N GLY A 52 -8.91 -1.99 -4.27
CA GLY A 52 -9.21 -1.47 -5.61
C GLY A 52 -8.22 -0.41 -6.08
N THR A 53 -7.87 0.55 -5.21
CA THR A 53 -6.85 1.57 -5.53
C THR A 53 -5.47 0.93 -5.75
N ILE A 54 -5.12 -0.07 -4.93
CA ILE A 54 -3.85 -0.80 -5.09
C ILE A 54 -3.85 -1.55 -6.43
N ALA A 55 -4.91 -2.28 -6.78
CA ALA A 55 -5.01 -2.98 -8.05
C ALA A 55 -4.86 -2.02 -9.24
N GLN A 56 -5.53 -0.86 -9.22
CA GLN A 56 -5.37 0.17 -10.26
C GLN A 56 -3.93 0.70 -10.34
N GLY A 57 -3.28 0.91 -9.19
CA GLY A 57 -1.88 1.35 -9.14
C GLY A 57 -0.91 0.31 -9.70
N LEU A 58 -1.17 -0.98 -9.48
CA LEU A 58 -0.37 -2.08 -10.03
C LEU A 58 -0.55 -2.24 -11.54
N VAL A 59 -1.80 -2.10 -12.04
CA VAL A 59 -2.08 -2.06 -13.48
C VAL A 59 -1.32 -0.91 -14.12
N LYS A 60 -1.44 0.30 -13.55
CA LYS A 60 -0.69 1.45 -14.05
C LYS A 60 0.82 1.24 -14.00
N ARG A 61 1.35 0.64 -12.94
CA ARG A 61 2.78 0.30 -12.83
C ARG A 61 3.24 -0.59 -13.98
N HIS A 62 2.44 -1.60 -14.32
CA HIS A 62 2.70 -2.51 -15.44
C HIS A 62 2.65 -1.77 -16.78
N GLU A 63 1.61 -0.98 -17.03
CA GLU A 63 1.44 -0.18 -18.25
C GLU A 63 2.56 0.85 -18.45
N ASP A 64 3.06 1.44 -17.37
CA ASP A 64 4.20 2.36 -17.39
C ASP A 64 5.56 1.63 -17.60
N GLY A 65 5.56 0.30 -17.70
CA GLY A 65 6.75 -0.53 -17.91
C GLY A 65 7.69 -0.61 -16.71
N ASN A 66 7.22 -0.28 -15.50
CA ASN A 66 8.04 -0.25 -14.30
C ASN A 66 8.15 -1.64 -13.66
N THR A 67 9.21 -2.37 -14.01
CA THR A 67 9.50 -3.73 -13.51
C THR A 67 10.34 -3.75 -12.23
N ARG A 68 10.60 -2.60 -11.60
CA ARG A 68 11.32 -2.60 -10.31
C ARG A 68 10.46 -3.31 -9.26
N PRO A 69 11.01 -4.26 -8.48
CA PRO A 69 10.26 -4.98 -7.47
C PRO A 69 9.55 -4.03 -6.50
N LEU A 70 8.29 -4.30 -6.21
CA LEU A 70 7.51 -3.55 -5.23
C LEU A 70 7.19 -4.47 -4.06
N ASN A 71 7.47 -4.04 -2.83
CA ASN A 71 6.99 -4.78 -1.65
C ASN A 71 5.74 -4.11 -1.09
N ILE A 72 4.76 -4.92 -0.70
CA ILE A 72 3.56 -4.45 0.02
C ILE A 72 3.52 -5.13 1.39
N ILE A 73 3.45 -4.34 2.47
CA ILE A 73 3.45 -4.84 3.85
C ILE A 73 2.25 -4.28 4.60
N ALA A 74 1.28 -5.15 4.90
CA ALA A 74 0.14 -4.76 5.72
C ALA A 74 0.51 -4.85 7.22
N CYS A 75 0.73 -3.71 7.87
CA CYS A 75 1.08 -3.57 9.28
C CYS A 75 -0.17 -3.55 10.17
N GLU A 76 -1.10 -4.49 9.91
CA GLU A 76 -2.35 -4.61 10.65
C GLU A 76 -2.20 -5.53 11.86
N ASN A 77 -3.04 -5.33 12.87
CA ASN A 77 -3.19 -6.30 13.96
C ASN A 77 -3.99 -7.54 13.49
N MET A 78 -3.40 -8.30 12.55
CA MET A 78 -3.99 -9.46 11.90
C MET A 78 -2.90 -10.50 11.62
N VAL A 79 -3.25 -11.78 11.81
CA VAL A 79 -2.39 -12.86 11.33
C VAL A 79 -2.41 -12.86 9.80
N ARG A 80 -1.22 -12.76 9.19
CA ARG A 80 -1.04 -12.76 7.73
C ARG A 80 -1.91 -11.70 7.01
N GLY A 81 -2.03 -10.50 7.59
CA GLY A 81 -2.82 -9.40 7.01
C GLY A 81 -2.43 -9.10 5.55
N THR A 82 -1.14 -9.19 5.23
CA THR A 82 -0.65 -8.99 3.86
C THR A 82 -1.13 -10.07 2.89
N SER A 83 -1.22 -11.33 3.34
CA SER A 83 -1.79 -12.40 2.51
C SER A 83 -3.28 -12.19 2.23
N GLN A 84 -4.03 -11.66 3.20
CA GLN A 84 -5.44 -11.31 3.00
C GLN A 84 -5.57 -10.14 2.02
N LEU A 85 -4.77 -9.08 2.19
CA LEU A 85 -4.73 -7.96 1.25
C LEU A 85 -4.39 -8.43 -0.17
N LYS A 86 -3.40 -9.31 -0.34
CA LYS A 86 -3.06 -9.93 -1.64
C LYS A 86 -4.28 -10.58 -2.29
N GLN A 87 -5.09 -11.33 -1.54
CA GLN A 87 -6.30 -11.96 -2.09
C GLN A 87 -7.33 -10.94 -2.56
N HIS A 88 -7.55 -9.85 -1.82
CA HIS A 88 -8.47 -8.78 -2.26
C HIS A 88 -7.95 -8.08 -3.51
N VAL A 89 -6.64 -7.77 -3.57
CA VAL A 89 -6.03 -7.10 -4.73
C VAL A 89 -6.09 -7.98 -5.98
N LEU A 90 -5.70 -9.26 -5.89
CA LEU A 90 -5.69 -10.16 -7.05
C LEU A 90 -7.10 -10.37 -7.66
N LYS A 91 -8.15 -10.36 -6.83
CA LYS A 91 -9.55 -10.46 -7.30
C LYS A 91 -10.01 -9.25 -8.13
N LEU A 92 -9.35 -8.12 -7.97
CA LEU A 92 -9.71 -6.85 -8.60
C LEU A 92 -8.80 -6.51 -9.79
N LEU A 93 -7.78 -7.32 -10.06
CA LEU A 93 -6.94 -7.15 -11.23
C LEU A 93 -7.69 -7.56 -12.51
N PRO A 94 -7.54 -6.80 -13.62
CA PRO A 94 -7.99 -7.24 -14.93
C PRO A 94 -7.27 -8.53 -15.38
N GLU A 95 -7.86 -9.23 -16.35
CA GLU A 95 -7.21 -10.37 -17.01
C GLU A 95 -5.83 -9.98 -17.57
N GLY A 96 -4.88 -10.93 -17.55
CA GLY A 96 -3.51 -10.73 -18.03
C GLY A 96 -2.55 -10.04 -17.05
N HIS A 97 -3.03 -9.39 -15.99
CA HIS A 97 -2.16 -8.65 -15.06
C HIS A 97 -1.68 -9.48 -13.86
N GLN A 98 -2.37 -10.58 -13.53
CA GLN A 98 -2.07 -11.36 -12.33
C GLN A 98 -0.68 -11.99 -12.35
N GLU A 99 -0.26 -12.57 -13.48
CA GLU A 99 1.06 -13.21 -13.60
C GLU A 99 2.18 -12.19 -13.37
N TRP A 100 2.07 -11.03 -14.01
CA TRP A 100 3.02 -9.95 -13.86
C TRP A 100 3.10 -9.46 -12.40
N VAL A 101 1.94 -9.26 -11.74
CA VAL A 101 1.91 -8.84 -10.34
C VAL A 101 2.54 -9.89 -9.43
N VAL A 102 2.29 -11.19 -9.65
CA VAL A 102 2.87 -12.26 -8.84
C VAL A 102 4.39 -12.35 -9.00
N GLU A 103 4.93 -12.00 -10.16
CA GLU A 103 6.37 -11.99 -10.42
C GLU A 103 7.08 -10.75 -9.82
N HIS A 104 6.43 -9.59 -9.81
CA HIS A 104 7.06 -8.31 -9.49
C HIS A 104 6.68 -7.72 -8.12
N VAL A 105 5.70 -8.29 -7.41
CA VAL A 105 5.09 -7.73 -6.18
C VAL A 105 4.92 -8.75 -5.04
#